data_AF-A0A4R9JTG0-F1
#
_entry.id   AF-A0A4R9JTG0-F1
#
_cell.length_a   1.000
_cell.length_b   1.000
_cell.length_c   1.000
_cell.angle_alpha   90.00
_cell.angle_beta   90.00
_cell.angle_gamma   90.00
#
_symmetry.space_group_name_H-M   'P 1'
#
loop_
_entity.id
_entity.type
_entity.pdbx_description
1 polymer ?
#
loop_
_entity_poly.entity_id
_entity_poly.type
_entity_poly.pdbx_seq_one_letter_code
_entity_poly.pdbx_strand_id
1 'polypeptide(L)'
;MRLIETIVPFYFVLMIIEIIYTRIQKKNFYFFEDSIADLSLGVLSRIFDGLILLGLVFVYSKLYDLSFGVETLAKVYLAPTSPLHWIVLFVLLDFLFYLAHRYSHEIKILWASHVVHHSSEEFNLSVALRQSFIRNIGIGMFYLPLAVLGFPVESYLIIDALNRTYQFWVHTRAIDKLPNWFEAIFVTPSHHRVHHAMNPEYIDKNYGGVFIIWDKLFGTYCEETFEPRYGLTTQLHNYDPINANVHVLKDLFLDLVKTKNKWQGIVSFFSYPSVRPDDLQMAMDRGVTDPKVWLSNHRLELTNKVHNQVYRKSAGTFGYRVFLLFQFIIPTVLTLYFLKRMHLYGLGEVSSVFALLVFSFYSLGKLLEGKKLWLTIEIPKYFSWLFLILYFYQS
;
A
#
# COMPACT_ATOMS: atom_id res chain seq x y z
N MET A 1 -4.13 -15.92 13.29
CA MET A 1 -4.84 -15.99 12.00
C MET A 1 -6.33 -15.64 12.09
N ARG A 2 -7.08 -16.10 13.10
CA ARG A 2 -8.54 -15.80 13.22
C ARG A 2 -8.92 -14.31 13.26
N LEU A 3 -8.08 -13.44 13.84
CA LEU A 3 -8.40 -12.01 13.99
C LEU A 3 -8.54 -11.29 12.65
N ILE A 4 -7.57 -11.43 11.74
CA ILE A 4 -7.57 -10.76 10.43
C ILE A 4 -8.76 -11.24 9.58
N GLU A 5 -9.01 -12.55 9.56
CA GLU A 5 -10.16 -13.13 8.85
C GLU A 5 -11.51 -12.61 9.37
N THR A 6 -11.57 -12.27 10.67
CA THR A 6 -12.77 -11.72 11.29
C THR A 6 -12.96 -10.24 10.96
N ILE A 7 -11.89 -9.46 10.75
CA ILE A 7 -11.96 -8.01 10.51
C ILE A 7 -12.30 -7.68 9.05
N VAL A 8 -11.82 -8.47 8.08
CA VAL A 8 -12.02 -8.20 6.65
C VAL A 8 -13.50 -7.98 6.25
N PRO A 9 -14.48 -8.78 6.70
CA PRO A 9 -15.89 -8.51 6.44
C PRO A 9 -16.34 -7.12 6.89
N PHE A 10 -15.83 -6.60 8.01
CA PHE A 10 -16.17 -5.27 8.49
C PHE A 10 -15.66 -4.17 7.56
N TYR A 11 -14.49 -4.34 6.93
CA TYR A 11 -13.99 -3.40 5.93
C TYR A 11 -14.96 -3.28 4.76
N PHE A 12 -15.47 -4.41 4.24
CA PHE A 12 -16.45 -4.40 3.16
C PHE A 12 -17.79 -3.79 3.58
N VAL A 13 -18.24 -4.05 4.81
CA VAL A 13 -19.46 -3.40 5.35
C VAL A 13 -19.29 -1.88 5.40
N LEU A 14 -18.16 -1.38 5.91
CA LEU A 14 -17.86 0.05 5.97
C LEU A 14 -17.75 0.67 4.58
N MET A 15 -17.12 -0.03 3.62
CA MET A 15 -17.09 0.41 2.22
C MET A 15 -18.49 0.50 1.61
N ILE A 16 -19.36 -0.50 1.84
CA ILE A 16 -20.74 -0.48 1.36
C ILE A 16 -21.50 0.70 1.97
N ILE A 17 -21.32 0.96 3.26
CA ILE A 17 -21.90 2.12 3.95
C ILE A 17 -21.41 3.43 3.31
N GLU A 18 -20.11 3.58 3.06
CA GLU A 18 -19.56 4.78 2.40
C GLU A 18 -20.09 4.93 0.96
N ILE A 19 -20.20 3.84 0.20
CA ILE A 19 -20.80 3.84 -1.14
C ILE A 19 -22.26 4.30 -1.07
N ILE A 20 -23.07 3.76 -0.16
CA ILE A 20 -24.47 4.19 0.00
C ILE A 20 -24.53 5.68 0.37
N TYR A 21 -23.71 6.11 1.33
CA TYR A 21 -23.62 7.52 1.74
C TYR A 21 -23.28 8.43 0.57
N THR A 22 -22.24 8.11 -0.22
CA THR A 22 -21.84 8.93 -1.37
C THR A 22 -22.93 9.01 -2.44
N ARG A 23 -23.69 7.93 -2.66
CA ARG A 23 -24.84 7.93 -3.58
C ARG A 23 -25.97 8.81 -3.08
N ILE A 24 -26.32 8.74 -1.80
CA ILE A 24 -27.35 9.58 -1.17
C ILE A 24 -26.94 11.07 -1.25
N GLN A 25 -25.68 11.37 -0.93
CA GLN A 25 -25.14 12.73 -0.93
C GLN A 25 -24.73 13.24 -2.32
N LYS A 26 -24.92 12.43 -3.38
CA LYS A 26 -24.50 12.72 -4.76
C LYS A 26 -23.03 13.16 -4.86
N LYS A 27 -22.17 12.52 -4.06
CA LYS A 27 -20.71 12.71 -4.06
C LYS A 27 -20.06 11.66 -4.95
N ASN A 28 -18.99 12.05 -5.64
CA ASN A 28 -18.23 11.17 -6.53
C ASN A 28 -16.88 10.81 -5.89
N PHE A 29 -16.89 10.06 -4.77
CA PHE A 29 -15.64 9.59 -4.15
C PHE A 29 -15.16 8.24 -4.68
N TYR A 30 -16.06 7.52 -5.36
CA TYR A 30 -15.80 6.20 -5.91
C TYR A 30 -15.80 6.25 -7.43
N PHE A 31 -14.65 5.92 -8.02
CA PHE A 31 -14.54 5.55 -9.42
C PHE A 31 -14.43 4.04 -9.53
N PHE A 32 -15.37 3.41 -10.25
CA PHE A 32 -15.50 1.95 -10.30
C PHE A 32 -14.19 1.27 -10.71
N GLU A 33 -13.56 1.77 -11.77
CA GLU A 33 -12.36 1.15 -12.33
C GLU A 33 -11.18 1.21 -11.36
N ASP A 34 -11.02 2.33 -10.66
CA ASP A 34 -9.95 2.49 -9.67
C ASP A 34 -10.26 1.70 -8.38
N SER A 35 -11.53 1.61 -7.98
CA SER A 35 -11.94 0.77 -6.83
C SER A 35 -11.67 -0.72 -7.08
N ILE A 36 -11.93 -1.21 -8.29
CA ILE A 36 -11.59 -2.60 -8.66
C ILE A 36 -10.07 -2.78 -8.71
N ALA A 37 -9.31 -1.79 -9.18
CA ALA A 37 -7.85 -1.84 -9.17
C ALA A 37 -7.28 -1.86 -7.75
N ASP A 38 -7.80 -1.05 -6.83
CA ASP A 38 -7.44 -1.04 -5.41
C ASP A 38 -7.61 -2.42 -4.78
N LEU A 39 -8.79 -3.01 -4.96
CA LEU A 39 -9.11 -4.33 -4.44
C LEU A 39 -8.25 -5.42 -5.09
N SER A 40 -8.00 -5.33 -6.39
CA SER A 40 -7.15 -6.27 -7.12
C SER A 40 -5.71 -6.26 -6.61
N LEU A 41 -5.14 -5.07 -6.41
CA LEU A 41 -3.82 -4.88 -5.79
C LEU A 41 -3.81 -5.41 -4.36
N GLY A 42 -4.88 -5.17 -3.59
CA GLY A 42 -5.05 -5.72 -2.24
C GLY A 42 -5.01 -7.25 -2.21
N VAL A 43 -5.79 -7.91 -3.07
CA VAL A 43 -5.82 -9.38 -3.16
C VAL A 43 -4.45 -9.92 -3.57
N LEU A 44 -3.85 -9.38 -4.64
CA LEU A 44 -2.53 -9.79 -5.09
C LEU A 44 -1.46 -9.59 -4.01
N SER A 45 -1.47 -8.45 -3.32
CA SER A 45 -0.50 -8.18 -2.25
C SER A 45 -0.54 -9.25 -1.17
N ARG A 46 -1.71 -9.79 -0.80
CA ARG A 46 -1.79 -10.90 0.18
C ARG A 46 -1.14 -12.18 -0.30
N ILE A 47 -1.19 -12.47 -1.59
CA ILE A 47 -0.56 -13.66 -2.16
C ILE A 47 0.98 -13.50 -2.14
N PHE A 48 1.49 -12.36 -2.58
CA PHE A 48 2.94 -12.08 -2.55
C PHE A 48 3.47 -11.93 -1.11
N ASP A 49 2.71 -11.28 -0.23
CA ASP A 49 3.06 -11.03 1.17
C ASP A 49 3.22 -12.32 1.96
N GLY A 50 2.53 -13.41 1.61
CA GLY A 50 2.56 -14.65 2.39
C GLY A 50 3.97 -15.21 2.60
N LEU A 51 4.78 -15.26 1.54
CA LEU A 51 6.17 -15.74 1.61
C LEU A 51 7.11 -14.73 2.28
N ILE A 52 6.93 -13.44 1.98
CA ILE A 52 7.72 -12.36 2.56
C ILE A 52 7.52 -12.29 4.08
N LEU A 53 6.26 -12.33 4.52
CA LEU A 53 5.89 -12.31 5.93
C LEU A 53 6.42 -13.54 6.65
N LEU A 54 6.37 -14.73 6.05
CA LEU A 54 6.95 -15.94 6.63
C LEU A 54 8.46 -15.80 6.85
N GLY A 55 9.18 -15.27 5.86
CA GLY A 55 10.62 -14.99 5.98
C GLY A 55 10.92 -13.95 7.08
N LEU A 56 10.16 -12.86 7.14
CA LEU A 56 10.30 -11.84 8.17
C LEU A 56 9.99 -12.36 9.57
N VAL A 57 8.93 -13.16 9.72
CA VAL A 57 8.57 -13.83 10.98
C VAL A 57 9.67 -14.80 11.40
N PHE A 58 10.24 -15.56 10.47
CA PHE A 58 11.38 -16.42 10.77
C PHE A 58 12.58 -15.63 11.30
N VAL A 59 12.96 -14.54 10.62
CA VAL A 59 14.05 -13.65 11.07
C VAL A 59 13.72 -13.04 12.42
N TYR A 60 12.49 -12.55 12.61
CA TYR A 60 12.01 -11.99 13.87
C TYR A 60 12.15 -13.00 15.01
N SER A 61 11.68 -14.24 14.83
CA SER A 61 11.79 -15.29 15.84
C SER A 61 13.24 -15.62 16.16
N LYS A 62 14.15 -15.63 15.18
CA LYS A 62 15.58 -15.83 15.43
C LYS A 62 16.22 -14.67 16.20
N LEU A 63 15.84 -13.43 15.90
CA LEU A 63 16.29 -12.27 16.68
C LEU A 63 15.75 -12.32 18.11
N TYR A 64 14.50 -12.74 18.28
CA TYR A 64 13.88 -12.94 19.59
C TYR A 64 14.62 -14.00 20.41
N ASP A 65 14.92 -15.16 19.82
CA ASP A 65 15.70 -16.24 20.47
C ASP A 65 17.12 -15.76 20.87
N LEU A 66 17.75 -14.90 20.06
CA LEU A 66 19.09 -14.36 20.29
C LEU A 66 19.13 -13.19 21.28
N SER A 67 17.98 -12.62 21.66
CA SER A 67 17.87 -11.37 22.42
C SER A 67 18.22 -11.52 23.92
N PHE A 68 19.29 -12.27 24.26
CA PHE A 68 19.82 -12.59 25.61
C PHE A 68 19.60 -11.52 26.73
N GLY A 69 19.47 -10.22 26.42
CA GLY A 69 19.14 -9.14 27.34
C GLY A 69 17.70 -9.06 27.90
N VAL A 70 16.75 -9.90 27.47
CA VAL A 70 15.32 -9.84 27.86
C VAL A 70 14.94 -10.87 28.95
N GLU A 71 15.85 -11.73 29.39
CA GLU A 71 15.49 -12.81 30.32
C GLU A 71 15.01 -12.34 31.70
N THR A 72 15.26 -11.10 32.12
CA THR A 72 14.84 -10.62 33.45
C THR A 72 13.96 -9.39 33.42
N LEU A 73 14.27 -8.35 32.64
CA LEU A 73 13.52 -7.09 32.67
C LEU A 73 12.21 -7.13 31.87
N ALA A 74 12.24 -7.62 30.62
CA ALA A 74 11.04 -7.64 29.79
C ALA A 74 10.12 -8.84 30.12
N LYS A 75 10.65 -10.01 30.53
CA LYS A 75 9.81 -11.11 31.06
C LYS A 75 9.05 -10.71 32.33
N VAL A 76 9.58 -9.82 33.18
CA VAL A 76 8.94 -9.39 34.44
C VAL A 76 7.99 -8.20 34.23
N TYR A 77 8.42 -7.14 33.53
CA TYR A 77 7.63 -5.91 33.39
C TYR A 77 6.75 -5.86 32.12
N LEU A 78 7.11 -6.63 31.09
CA LEU A 78 6.43 -6.69 29.79
C LEU A 78 5.98 -8.13 29.48
N ALA A 79 5.49 -8.88 30.46
CA ALA A 79 4.81 -10.14 30.20
C ALA A 79 3.51 -9.89 29.40
N PRO A 80 3.10 -10.75 28.44
CA PRO A 80 1.83 -10.60 27.72
C PRO A 80 0.57 -10.60 28.62
N THR A 81 0.70 -11.05 29.86
CA THR A 81 -0.35 -10.98 30.89
C THR A 81 -0.53 -9.57 31.46
N SER A 82 0.47 -8.69 31.32
CA SER A 82 0.42 -7.30 31.78
C SER A 82 -0.22 -6.40 30.72
N PRO A 83 -1.21 -5.55 31.08
CA PRO A 83 -1.74 -4.53 30.15
C PRO A 83 -0.66 -3.57 29.63
N LEU A 84 0.38 -3.31 30.44
CA LEU A 84 1.48 -2.43 30.04
C LEU A 84 2.25 -2.97 28.84
N HIS A 85 2.37 -4.30 28.71
CA HIS A 85 2.99 -4.94 27.54
C HIS A 85 2.33 -4.46 26.25
N TRP A 86 1.01 -4.54 26.18
CA TRP A 86 0.23 -4.22 24.99
C TRP A 86 0.25 -2.72 24.69
N ILE A 87 0.17 -1.87 25.72
CA ILE A 87 0.25 -0.41 25.57
C ILE A 87 1.61 0.00 25.02
N VAL A 88 2.69 -0.47 25.64
CA VAL A 88 4.06 -0.14 25.21
C VAL A 88 4.32 -0.68 23.80
N LEU A 89 3.91 -1.92 23.51
CA LEU A 89 4.04 -2.50 22.18
C LEU A 89 3.27 -1.69 21.13
N PHE A 90 2.04 -1.26 21.44
CA PHE A 90 1.24 -0.46 20.51
C PHE A 90 1.89 0.89 20.19
N VAL A 91 2.37 1.60 21.21
CA VAL A 91 3.06 2.90 21.03
C VAL A 91 4.37 2.73 20.27
N LEU A 92 5.19 1.71 20.61
CA LEU A 92 6.45 1.44 19.93
C LEU A 92 6.23 1.02 18.47
N LEU A 93 5.25 0.14 18.21
CA LEU A 93 4.93 -0.29 16.85
C LEU A 93 4.44 0.88 16.01
N ASP A 94 3.59 1.75 16.55
CA ASP A 94 3.12 2.94 15.82
C ASP A 94 4.26 3.93 15.52
N PHE A 95 5.20 4.09 16.45
CA PHE A 95 6.41 4.88 16.21
C PHE A 95 7.31 4.26 15.11
N LEU A 96 7.52 2.95 15.15
CA LEU A 96 8.27 2.24 14.10
C LEU A 96 7.55 2.32 12.75
N PHE A 97 6.21 2.28 12.74
CA PHE A 97 5.42 2.53 11.54
C PHE A 97 5.66 3.95 11.02
N TYR A 98 5.62 4.99 11.87
CA TYR A 98 5.93 6.36 11.45
C TYR A 98 7.30 6.46 10.76
N LEU A 99 8.34 5.85 11.35
CA LEU A 99 9.68 5.82 10.73
C LEU A 99 9.67 5.09 9.39
N ALA A 100 9.09 3.90 9.33
CA ALA A 100 9.00 3.11 8.11
C ALA A 100 8.24 3.86 7.00
N HIS A 101 7.15 4.50 7.37
CA HIS A 101 6.27 5.22 6.47
C HIS A 101 6.98 6.46 5.92
N ARG A 102 7.57 7.27 6.80
CA ARG A 102 8.40 8.42 6.41
C ARG A 102 9.53 8.01 5.47
N TYR A 103 10.34 7.03 5.83
CA TYR A 103 11.43 6.58 4.96
C TYR A 103 10.94 5.93 3.66
N SER A 104 9.71 5.39 3.64
CA SER A 104 9.10 4.94 2.39
C SER A 104 8.74 6.10 1.47
N HIS A 105 8.54 7.32 1.97
CA HIS A 105 8.38 8.51 1.13
C HIS A 105 9.71 9.18 0.80
N GLU A 106 10.68 9.14 1.72
CA GLU A 106 11.94 9.89 1.57
C GLU A 106 13.08 9.09 0.92
N ILE A 107 13.00 7.76 0.82
CA ILE A 107 14.05 6.91 0.22
C ILE A 107 13.46 6.15 -0.97
N LYS A 108 14.00 6.40 -2.17
CA LYS A 108 13.45 5.92 -3.44
C LYS A 108 13.26 4.40 -3.54
N ILE A 109 14.18 3.59 -3.00
CA ILE A 109 14.00 2.12 -3.01
C ILE A 109 12.85 1.68 -2.07
N LEU A 110 12.66 2.36 -0.94
CA LEU A 110 11.54 2.09 -0.04
C LEU A 110 10.22 2.63 -0.61
N TRP A 111 10.27 3.74 -1.36
CA TRP A 111 9.14 4.26 -2.12
C TRP A 111 8.57 3.25 -3.12
N ALA A 112 9.40 2.39 -3.71
CA ALA A 112 8.89 1.31 -4.56
C ALA A 112 7.91 0.37 -3.82
N SER A 113 8.01 0.26 -2.49
CA SER A 113 7.09 -0.53 -1.66
C SER A 113 5.81 0.19 -1.26
N HIS A 114 5.72 1.50 -1.50
CA HIS A 114 4.65 2.34 -0.99
C HIS A 114 3.94 3.17 -2.06
N VAL A 115 4.59 3.46 -3.19
CA VAL A 115 4.05 4.20 -4.34
C VAL A 115 2.69 3.67 -4.83
N VAL A 116 2.50 2.34 -4.78
CA VAL A 116 1.24 1.69 -5.17
C VAL A 116 0.07 2.22 -4.36
N HIS A 117 0.28 2.46 -3.07
CA HIS A 117 -0.74 2.96 -2.15
C HIS A 117 -1.20 4.38 -2.51
N HIS A 118 -0.27 5.23 -2.91
CA HIS A 118 -0.54 6.62 -3.32
C HIS A 118 -0.99 6.77 -4.77
N SER A 119 -0.99 5.70 -5.56
CA SER A 119 -1.24 5.81 -7.00
C SER A 119 -2.73 5.84 -7.39
N SER A 120 -3.63 5.80 -6.42
CA SER A 120 -5.06 6.02 -6.65
C SER A 120 -5.31 7.52 -6.86
N GLU A 121 -6.09 7.85 -7.89
CA GLU A 121 -6.49 9.24 -8.17
C GLU A 121 -7.79 9.60 -7.42
N GLU A 122 -8.39 8.62 -6.74
CA GLU A 122 -9.54 8.77 -5.85
C GLU A 122 -9.10 8.66 -4.38
N PHE A 123 -9.98 9.05 -3.45
CA PHE A 123 -9.73 8.83 -2.03
C PHE A 123 -11.01 8.43 -1.31
N ASN A 124 -11.05 7.17 -0.89
CA ASN A 124 -12.16 6.49 -0.22
C ASN A 124 -11.63 5.19 0.43
N LEU A 125 -12.49 4.44 1.12
CA LEU A 125 -12.07 3.29 1.91
C LEU A 125 -11.41 2.15 1.11
N SER A 126 -11.59 2.07 -0.22
CA SER A 126 -10.87 1.08 -1.04
C SER A 126 -9.37 1.34 -1.13
N VAL A 127 -8.94 2.61 -1.04
CA VAL A 127 -7.53 3.00 -1.11
C VAL A 127 -6.71 2.37 0.01
N ALA A 128 -7.32 2.14 1.18
CA ALA A 128 -6.69 1.41 2.28
C ALA A 128 -6.25 -0.01 1.87
N LEU A 129 -6.93 -0.61 0.91
CA LEU A 129 -6.66 -1.96 0.42
C LEU A 129 -5.71 -1.97 -0.79
N ARG A 130 -5.40 -0.81 -1.39
CA ARG A 130 -4.41 -0.67 -2.45
C ARG A 130 -3.01 -0.80 -1.89
N GLN A 131 -2.43 -2.01 -1.94
CA GLN A 131 -1.15 -2.32 -1.30
C GLN A 131 -0.15 -2.91 -2.30
N SER A 132 1.15 -2.60 -2.12
CA SER A 132 2.24 -3.16 -2.91
C SER A 132 2.52 -4.63 -2.56
N PHE A 133 3.06 -5.38 -3.51
CA PHE A 133 3.52 -6.76 -3.33
C PHE A 133 4.74 -6.87 -2.41
N ILE A 134 5.53 -5.80 -2.29
CA ILE A 134 6.76 -5.76 -1.49
C ILE A 134 6.61 -4.86 -0.26
N ARG A 135 5.38 -4.47 0.09
CA ARG A 135 5.07 -3.59 1.21
C ARG A 135 5.68 -4.09 2.52
N ASN A 136 5.59 -5.39 2.80
CA ASN A 136 6.15 -5.95 4.04
C ASN A 136 7.68 -5.94 4.07
N ILE A 137 8.37 -5.91 2.91
CA ILE A 137 9.81 -5.66 2.89
C ILE A 137 10.08 -4.22 3.34
N GLY A 138 9.39 -3.23 2.76
CA GLY A 138 9.63 -1.82 3.08
C GLY A 138 9.19 -1.40 4.48
N ILE A 139 8.08 -1.93 4.99
CA ILE A 139 7.52 -1.58 6.32
C ILE A 139 7.84 -2.63 7.38
N GLY A 140 7.63 -3.91 7.08
CA GLY A 140 7.72 -4.99 8.07
C GLY A 140 9.12 -5.18 8.64
N MET A 141 10.18 -4.86 7.89
CA MET A 141 11.56 -4.92 8.39
C MET A 141 11.83 -3.93 9.54
N PHE A 142 11.08 -2.81 9.60
CA PHE A 142 11.23 -1.82 10.67
C PHE A 142 10.70 -2.31 12.02
N TYR A 143 9.97 -3.43 12.05
CA TYR A 143 9.46 -4.03 13.28
C TYR A 143 10.44 -5.02 13.93
N LEU A 144 11.54 -5.39 13.26
CA LEU A 144 12.56 -6.29 13.80
C LEU A 144 13.16 -5.86 15.15
N PRO A 145 13.34 -4.55 15.45
CA PRO A 145 13.80 -4.11 16.78
C PRO A 145 12.88 -4.58 17.93
N LEU A 146 11.58 -4.79 17.69
CA LEU A 146 10.66 -5.31 18.72
C LEU A 146 11.05 -6.72 19.19
N ALA A 147 11.62 -7.54 18.31
CA ALA A 147 12.14 -8.86 18.66
C ALA A 147 13.31 -8.75 19.64
N VAL A 148 14.22 -7.79 19.40
CA VAL A 148 15.38 -7.53 20.26
C VAL A 148 14.97 -6.96 21.61
N LEU A 149 13.88 -6.19 21.65
CA LEU A 149 13.24 -5.74 22.89
C LEU A 149 12.44 -6.84 23.60
N GLY A 150 12.30 -8.01 22.96
CA GLY A 150 11.68 -9.22 23.49
C GLY A 150 10.17 -9.21 23.53
N PHE A 151 9.54 -8.56 22.56
CA PHE A 151 8.12 -8.77 22.28
C PHE A 151 7.93 -10.07 21.48
N PRO A 152 7.13 -11.04 21.98
CA PRO A 152 6.85 -12.26 21.24
C PRO A 152 6.17 -11.96 19.90
N VAL A 153 6.43 -12.81 18.91
CA VAL A 153 5.93 -12.62 17.54
C VAL A 153 4.40 -12.55 17.49
N GLU A 154 3.71 -13.33 18.32
CA GLU A 154 2.25 -13.33 18.40
C GLU A 154 1.71 -11.97 18.84
N SER A 155 2.38 -11.33 19.80
CA SER A 155 1.99 -10.02 20.32
C SER A 155 2.20 -8.94 19.26
N TYR A 156 3.36 -8.98 18.58
CA TYR A 156 3.65 -8.14 17.43
C TYR A 156 2.57 -8.26 16.35
N LEU A 157 2.23 -9.48 15.92
CA LEU A 157 1.25 -9.71 14.85
C LEU A 157 -0.16 -9.22 15.23
N ILE A 158 -0.55 -9.33 16.52
CA ILE A 158 -1.83 -8.81 17.00
C ILE A 158 -1.83 -7.27 16.95
N ILE A 159 -0.79 -6.62 17.47
CA ILE A 159 -0.71 -5.16 17.47
C ILE A 159 -0.57 -4.60 16.04
N ASP A 160 0.20 -5.22 15.15
CA ASP A 160 0.30 -4.83 13.74
C ASP A 160 -1.07 -4.92 13.05
N ALA A 161 -1.85 -5.96 13.33
CA ALA A 161 -3.21 -6.09 12.82
C ALA A 161 -4.12 -4.96 13.33
N LEU A 162 -4.10 -4.66 14.63
CA LEU A 162 -4.89 -3.56 15.22
C LEU A 162 -4.48 -2.18 14.67
N ASN A 163 -3.18 -1.94 14.54
CA ASN A 163 -2.65 -0.70 13.99
C ASN A 163 -3.14 -0.50 12.53
N ARG A 164 -3.10 -1.54 11.69
CA ARG A 164 -3.64 -1.48 10.33
C ARG A 164 -5.15 -1.31 10.28
N THR A 165 -5.88 -1.91 11.23
CA THR A 165 -7.33 -1.70 11.36
C THR A 165 -7.66 -0.26 11.68
N TYR A 166 -6.87 0.41 12.52
CA TYR A 166 -7.00 1.84 12.73
C TYR A 166 -6.72 2.61 11.44
N GLN A 167 -5.63 2.29 10.74
CA GLN A 167 -5.27 2.98 9.50
C GLN A 167 -6.29 2.77 8.36
N PHE A 168 -7.16 1.76 8.42
CA PHE A 168 -8.20 1.55 7.40
C PHE A 168 -9.20 2.71 7.34
N TRP A 169 -9.81 3.08 8.47
CA TRP A 169 -10.96 3.99 8.47
C TRP A 169 -10.62 5.45 8.15
N VAL A 170 -9.34 5.84 8.29
CA VAL A 170 -8.89 7.20 7.96
C VAL A 170 -8.87 7.49 6.45
N HIS A 171 -9.05 6.46 5.61
CA HIS A 171 -9.15 6.62 4.14
C HIS A 171 -10.55 7.02 3.71
N THR A 172 -10.99 8.23 4.07
CA THR A 172 -12.32 8.70 3.68
C THR A 172 -12.36 10.21 3.46
N ARG A 173 -13.22 10.61 2.53
CA ARG A 173 -13.63 12.01 2.34
C ARG A 173 -14.99 12.32 2.98
N ALA A 174 -15.66 11.31 3.54
CA ALA A 174 -16.99 11.45 4.12
C ALA A 174 -16.96 12.19 5.47
N ILE A 175 -15.83 12.12 6.18
CA ILE A 175 -15.59 12.81 7.45
C ILE A 175 -14.65 13.97 7.15
N ASP A 176 -15.12 15.20 7.35
CA ASP A 176 -14.33 16.42 7.12
C ASP A 176 -13.24 16.56 8.20
N LYS A 177 -13.52 17.22 9.33
CA LYS A 177 -12.63 17.28 10.50
C LYS A 177 -13.26 16.64 11.72
N LEU A 178 -12.41 16.15 12.62
CA LEU A 178 -12.81 15.70 13.95
C LEU A 178 -12.52 16.78 15.00
N PRO A 179 -13.09 16.68 16.22
CA PRO A 179 -12.82 17.66 17.28
C PRO A 179 -11.31 17.83 17.54
N ASN A 180 -10.89 19.08 17.79
CA ASN A 180 -9.47 19.45 17.94
C ASN A 180 -8.69 18.58 18.93
N TRP A 181 -9.32 18.12 20.02
CA TRP A 181 -8.65 17.25 21.00
C TRP A 181 -8.30 15.87 20.41
N PHE A 182 -9.12 15.35 19.49
CA PHE A 182 -8.87 14.09 18.82
C PHE A 182 -7.78 14.27 17.76
N GLU A 183 -7.89 15.33 16.95
CA GLU A 183 -6.86 15.71 15.97
C GLU A 183 -5.54 16.18 16.61
N ALA A 184 -5.55 16.48 17.90
CA ALA A 184 -4.34 16.75 18.65
C ALA A 184 -3.46 15.49 18.80
N ILE A 185 -4.08 14.32 18.95
CA ILE A 185 -3.44 13.06 19.39
C ILE A 185 -3.41 12.03 18.27
N PHE A 186 -4.50 11.91 17.52
CA PHE A 186 -4.74 10.83 16.59
C PHE A 186 -4.73 11.30 15.13
N VAL A 187 -4.28 10.42 14.24
CA VAL A 187 -4.44 10.57 12.80
C VAL A 187 -5.93 10.46 12.48
N THR A 188 -6.41 11.35 11.63
CA THR A 188 -7.83 11.46 11.23
C THR A 188 -7.92 11.46 9.72
N PRO A 189 -9.15 11.35 9.16
CA PRO A 189 -9.34 11.45 7.73
C PRO A 189 -8.76 12.74 7.13
N SER A 190 -8.81 13.87 7.84
CA SER A 190 -8.21 15.13 7.38
C SER A 190 -6.69 15.03 7.27
N HIS A 191 -6.03 14.49 8.30
CA HIS A 191 -4.58 14.27 8.27
C HIS A 191 -4.18 13.33 7.12
N HIS A 192 -4.94 12.26 6.92
CA HIS A 192 -4.62 11.23 5.92
C HIS A 192 -4.93 11.67 4.48
N ARG A 193 -5.92 12.55 4.27
CA ARG A 193 -6.13 13.19 2.97
C ARG A 193 -4.95 14.06 2.56
N VAL A 194 -4.41 14.86 3.49
CA VAL A 194 -3.18 15.64 3.27
C VAL A 194 -2.03 14.71 2.91
N HIS A 195 -1.87 13.62 3.65
CA HIS A 195 -0.83 12.63 3.38
C HIS A 195 -0.89 12.05 1.96
N HIS A 196 -2.09 11.74 1.47
CA HIS A 196 -2.30 11.20 0.13
C HIS A 196 -2.30 12.23 -1.00
N ALA A 197 -2.15 13.52 -0.67
CA ALA A 197 -2.28 14.58 -1.63
C ALA A 197 -1.03 14.73 -2.51
N MET A 198 -1.24 15.06 -3.79
CA MET A 198 -0.18 15.48 -4.71
C MET A 198 0.02 17.00 -4.73
N ASN A 199 -0.71 17.76 -3.91
CA ASN A 199 -0.59 19.20 -3.81
C ASN A 199 0.79 19.60 -3.27
N PRO A 200 1.47 20.62 -3.85
CA PRO A 200 2.81 21.01 -3.43
C PRO A 200 2.98 21.28 -1.92
N GLU A 201 1.96 21.82 -1.25
CA GLU A 201 2.02 22.15 0.17
C GLU A 201 1.88 20.91 1.08
N TYR A 202 1.37 19.80 0.54
CA TYR A 202 1.04 18.57 1.26
C TYR A 202 2.01 17.42 0.98
N ILE A 203 2.90 17.58 -0.01
CA ILE A 203 3.96 16.60 -0.29
C ILE A 203 4.81 16.41 0.98
N ASP A 204 5.06 15.14 1.31
CA ASP A 204 5.91 14.73 2.43
C ASP A 204 5.40 15.21 3.79
N LYS A 205 4.09 15.05 4.04
CA LYS A 205 3.40 15.42 5.29
C LYS A 205 2.59 14.27 5.89
N ASN A 206 2.40 14.35 7.21
CA ASN A 206 1.48 13.50 8.00
C ASN A 206 1.71 11.99 7.83
N TYR A 207 2.90 11.49 8.20
CA TYR A 207 3.28 10.08 8.10
C TYR A 207 2.73 9.17 9.21
N GLY A 208 2.10 9.72 10.26
CA GLY A 208 1.56 8.95 11.36
C GLY A 208 0.57 7.86 10.92
N GLY A 209 0.58 6.72 11.59
CA GLY A 209 -0.42 5.66 11.39
C GLY A 209 -1.63 5.87 12.30
N VAL A 210 -1.40 5.80 13.61
CA VAL A 210 -2.41 6.03 14.64
C VAL A 210 -2.22 7.38 15.31
N PHE A 211 -1.00 7.71 15.73
CA PHE A 211 -0.73 8.96 16.44
C PHE A 211 -0.14 10.03 15.52
N ILE A 212 -0.81 11.19 15.44
CA ILE A 212 -0.28 12.37 14.72
C ILE A 212 0.82 13.08 15.51
N ILE A 213 1.03 12.68 16.76
CA ILE A 213 2.04 13.24 17.66
C ILE A 213 3.44 13.11 17.05
N TRP A 214 3.73 12.00 16.37
CA TRP A 214 5.04 11.82 15.71
C TRP A 214 5.30 12.91 14.67
N ASP A 215 4.32 13.23 13.84
CA ASP A 215 4.45 14.30 12.85
C ASP A 215 4.69 15.67 13.48
N LYS A 216 4.07 15.95 14.62
CA LYS A 216 4.26 17.20 15.36
C LYS A 216 5.65 17.27 16.00
N LEU A 217 6.13 16.15 16.56
CA LEU A 217 7.45 16.05 17.17
C LEU A 217 8.59 16.17 16.15
N PHE A 218 8.43 15.56 14.97
CA PHE A 218 9.46 15.51 13.93
C PHE A 218 9.28 16.55 12.82
N GLY A 219 8.30 17.46 12.95
CA GLY A 219 8.10 18.60 12.04
C GLY A 219 7.54 18.23 10.66
N THR A 220 6.84 17.11 10.54
CA THR A 220 6.20 16.63 9.31
C THR A 220 4.68 16.87 9.29
N TYR A 221 4.13 17.47 10.35
CA TYR A 221 2.71 17.83 10.42
C TYR A 221 2.31 18.92 9.42
N CYS A 222 1.14 18.76 8.81
CA CYS A 222 0.46 19.78 8.03
C CYS A 222 -1.07 19.68 8.20
N GLU A 223 -1.71 20.83 8.41
CA GLU A 223 -3.16 20.92 8.46
C GLU A 223 -3.77 20.93 7.05
N GLU A 224 -4.92 20.29 6.89
CA GLU A 224 -5.75 20.45 5.69
C GLU A 224 -6.41 21.84 5.68
N THR A 225 -5.95 22.67 4.75
CA THR A 225 -6.34 24.07 4.55
C THR A 225 -7.05 24.32 3.22
N PHE A 226 -6.87 23.44 2.23
CA PHE A 226 -7.51 23.49 0.92
C PHE A 226 -7.80 22.07 0.42
N GLU A 227 -8.67 21.93 -0.59
CA GLU A 227 -9.10 20.60 -1.08
C GLU A 227 -7.92 19.80 -1.67
N PRO A 228 -7.62 18.61 -1.13
CA PRO A 228 -6.57 17.74 -1.66
C PRO A 228 -6.93 17.12 -3.02
N ARG A 229 -5.93 16.99 -3.89
CA ARG A 229 -5.95 16.19 -5.12
C ARG A 229 -5.04 14.98 -4.95
N TYR A 230 -5.43 13.84 -5.50
CA TYR A 230 -4.80 12.55 -5.22
C TYR A 230 -4.10 11.96 -6.44
N GLY A 231 -3.31 10.93 -6.19
CA GLY A 231 -2.47 10.24 -7.16
C GLY A 231 -1.02 10.64 -7.04
N LEU A 232 -0.23 10.29 -8.05
CA LEU A 232 1.20 10.59 -8.07
C LEU A 232 1.47 11.94 -8.75
N THR A 233 2.57 12.60 -8.40
CA THR A 233 3.07 13.79 -9.12
C THR A 233 3.35 13.51 -10.61
N THR A 234 3.63 12.24 -10.93
CA THR A 234 3.62 11.66 -12.28
C THR A 234 2.68 10.46 -12.30
N GLN A 235 1.50 10.64 -12.86
CA GLN A 235 0.43 9.63 -12.84
C GLN A 235 0.81 8.36 -13.61
N LEU A 236 0.36 7.20 -13.13
CA LEU A 236 0.60 5.90 -13.78
C LEU A 236 -0.17 5.74 -15.09
N HIS A 237 -1.37 6.31 -15.19
CA HIS A 237 -2.28 6.19 -16.35
C HIS A 237 -2.63 4.74 -16.75
N ASN A 238 -2.57 3.77 -15.84
CA ASN A 238 -2.95 2.38 -16.09
C ASN A 238 -3.48 1.69 -14.82
N TYR A 239 -4.21 0.59 -15.01
CA TYR A 239 -4.73 -0.27 -13.93
C TYR A 239 -3.99 -1.60 -13.83
N ASP A 240 -2.83 -1.67 -14.48
CA ASP A 240 -1.97 -2.83 -14.52
C ASP A 240 -1.27 -3.04 -13.16
N PRO A 241 -1.62 -4.09 -12.40
CA PRO A 241 -1.06 -4.29 -11.07
C PRO A 241 0.43 -4.64 -11.12
N ILE A 242 0.95 -5.17 -12.23
CA ILE A 242 2.37 -5.45 -12.39
C ILE A 242 3.13 -4.15 -12.58
N ASN A 243 2.71 -3.34 -13.56
CA ASN A 243 3.36 -2.05 -13.82
C ASN A 243 3.32 -1.15 -12.57
N ALA A 244 2.19 -1.11 -11.85
CA ALA A 244 2.06 -0.38 -10.60
C ALA A 244 3.14 -0.76 -9.57
N ASN A 245 3.53 -2.03 -9.49
CA ASN A 245 4.55 -2.50 -8.54
C ASN A 245 5.99 -2.37 -9.03
N VAL A 246 6.24 -2.44 -10.35
CA VAL A 246 7.61 -2.53 -10.88
C VAL A 246 8.16 -1.22 -11.45
N HIS A 247 7.31 -0.22 -11.73
CA HIS A 247 7.76 0.99 -12.44
C HIS A 247 8.88 1.75 -11.72
N VAL A 248 8.79 1.98 -10.41
CA VAL A 248 9.87 2.67 -9.65
C VAL A 248 11.17 1.87 -9.67
N LEU A 249 11.11 0.55 -9.48
CA LEU A 249 12.30 -0.30 -9.57
C LEU A 249 12.90 -0.28 -10.97
N LYS A 250 12.05 -0.35 -12.01
CA LYS A 250 12.46 -0.25 -13.40
C LYS A 250 13.18 1.08 -13.66
N ASP A 251 12.65 2.19 -13.17
CA ASP A 251 13.25 3.51 -13.35
C ASP A 251 14.61 3.61 -12.65
N LEU A 252 14.73 3.05 -11.43
CA LEU A 252 16.02 2.94 -10.71
C LEU A 252 17.07 2.16 -11.50
N PHE A 253 16.72 0.98 -12.01
CA PHE A 253 17.65 0.18 -12.81
C PHE A 253 17.99 0.86 -14.14
N LEU A 254 17.02 1.50 -14.79
CA LEU A 254 17.25 2.26 -16.02
C LEU A 254 18.19 3.45 -15.77
N ASP A 255 18.02 4.17 -14.67
CA ASP A 255 18.91 5.28 -14.30
C ASP A 255 20.33 4.79 -14.07
N LEU A 256 20.52 3.67 -13.35
CA LEU A 256 21.83 3.04 -13.16
C LEU A 256 22.48 2.61 -14.48
N VAL A 257 21.71 2.06 -15.42
CA VAL A 257 22.24 1.60 -16.72
C VAL A 257 22.56 2.79 -17.63
N LYS A 258 21.70 3.81 -17.69
CA LYS A 258 21.82 4.94 -18.62
C LYS A 258 22.81 6.01 -18.19
N THR A 259 22.98 6.23 -16.88
CA THR A 259 23.91 7.25 -16.41
C THR A 259 25.34 6.91 -16.80
N LYS A 260 26.11 7.93 -17.16
CA LYS A 260 27.56 7.86 -17.34
C LYS A 260 28.27 7.69 -15.99
N ASN A 261 27.69 8.16 -14.89
CA ASN A 261 28.25 8.07 -13.55
C ASN A 261 27.57 6.96 -12.73
N LYS A 262 28.16 5.75 -12.73
CA LYS A 262 27.58 4.59 -12.03
C LYS A 262 27.44 4.78 -10.52
N TRP A 263 28.31 5.60 -9.92
CA TRP A 263 28.18 5.93 -8.51
C TRP A 263 26.91 6.73 -8.22
N GLN A 264 26.62 7.77 -9.01
CA GLN A 264 25.34 8.50 -8.91
C GLN A 264 24.15 7.57 -9.19
N GLY A 265 24.29 6.63 -10.12
CA GLY A 265 23.30 5.58 -10.35
C GLY A 265 22.97 4.78 -9.09
N ILE A 266 23.99 4.27 -8.38
CA ILE A 266 23.81 3.49 -7.14
C ILE A 266 23.24 4.36 -6.01
N VAL A 267 23.81 5.55 -5.80
CA VAL A 267 23.35 6.48 -4.75
C VAL A 267 21.89 6.86 -4.93
N SER A 268 21.40 6.94 -6.18
CA SER A 268 20.00 7.31 -6.46
C SER A 268 18.98 6.35 -5.83
N PHE A 269 19.34 5.09 -5.56
CA PHE A 269 18.48 4.11 -4.87
C PHE A 269 18.15 4.53 -3.44
N PHE A 270 19.07 5.25 -2.79
CA PHE A 270 18.97 5.64 -1.39
C PHE A 270 18.72 7.15 -1.20
N SER A 271 18.49 7.87 -2.30
CA SER A 271 18.15 9.29 -2.31
C SER A 271 16.64 9.54 -2.30
N TYR A 272 16.22 10.80 -2.19
CA TYR A 272 14.82 11.20 -2.36
C TYR A 272 14.25 10.74 -3.71
N PRO A 273 12.94 10.43 -3.80
CA PRO A 273 12.32 10.00 -5.05
C PRO A 273 12.51 10.98 -6.23
N SER A 274 12.68 12.27 -5.95
CA SER A 274 12.93 13.31 -6.95
C SER A 274 14.35 13.31 -7.53
N VAL A 275 15.35 12.77 -6.83
CA VAL A 275 16.78 12.92 -7.17
C VAL A 275 17.22 11.86 -8.18
N ARG A 276 17.74 12.25 -9.35
CA ARG A 276 18.28 11.31 -10.35
C ARG A 276 19.76 11.61 -10.62
N PRO A 277 20.52 10.73 -11.31
CA PRO A 277 21.88 11.07 -11.75
C PRO A 277 21.91 12.34 -12.60
N ASP A 278 22.90 13.23 -12.40
CA ASP A 278 22.89 14.60 -12.93
C ASP A 278 22.83 14.67 -14.46
N ASP A 279 23.41 13.69 -15.13
CA ASP A 279 23.40 13.58 -16.58
C ASP A 279 22.03 13.15 -17.15
N LEU A 280 21.14 12.67 -16.29
CA LEU A 280 19.76 12.28 -16.61
C LEU A 280 18.71 13.28 -16.07
N GLN A 281 19.13 14.26 -15.26
CA GLN A 281 18.26 15.31 -14.71
C GLN A 281 18.05 16.47 -15.69
N MET A 282 16.95 17.20 -15.50
CA MET A 282 16.74 18.49 -16.15
C MET A 282 17.84 19.46 -15.74
N ALA A 283 18.19 20.41 -16.60
CA ALA A 283 19.29 21.35 -16.33
C ALA A 283 19.12 22.11 -15.01
N MET A 284 17.88 22.44 -14.63
CA MET A 284 17.55 23.14 -13.39
C MET A 284 17.70 22.28 -12.11
N ASP A 285 17.73 20.96 -12.24
CA ASP A 285 17.81 20.03 -11.11
C ASP A 285 19.18 19.36 -10.96
N ARG A 286 20.14 19.70 -11.82
CA ARG A 286 21.52 19.18 -11.70
C ARG A 286 22.13 19.62 -10.38
N GLY A 287 22.64 18.66 -9.61
CA GLY A 287 23.17 18.88 -8.27
C GLY A 287 22.12 19.09 -7.19
N VAL A 288 20.82 19.05 -7.51
CA VAL A 288 19.74 19.18 -6.52
C VAL A 288 19.55 17.84 -5.81
N THR A 289 19.83 17.82 -4.51
CA THR A 289 19.61 16.67 -3.63
C THR A 289 18.58 16.95 -2.54
N ASP A 290 18.32 18.23 -2.23
CA ASP A 290 17.30 18.65 -1.27
C ASP A 290 15.91 18.62 -1.94
N PRO A 291 14.96 17.80 -1.45
CA PRO A 291 13.61 17.71 -2.00
C PRO A 291 12.87 19.06 -1.95
N LYS A 292 13.19 19.95 -1.00
CA LYS A 292 12.55 21.27 -0.91
C LYS A 292 12.95 22.18 -2.07
N VAL A 293 14.21 22.10 -2.51
CA VAL A 293 14.68 22.84 -3.69
C VAL A 293 14.02 22.28 -4.95
N TRP A 294 13.98 20.95 -5.09
CA TRP A 294 13.26 20.31 -6.20
C TRP A 294 11.78 20.72 -6.24
N LEU A 295 11.10 20.68 -5.09
CA LEU A 295 9.70 21.07 -4.98
C LEU A 295 9.49 22.55 -5.32
N SER A 296 10.41 23.43 -4.92
CA SER A 296 10.39 24.84 -5.30
C SER A 296 10.49 25.02 -6.82
N ASN A 297 11.40 24.29 -7.48
CA ASN A 297 11.57 24.33 -8.93
C ASN A 297 10.29 23.89 -9.68
N HIS A 298 9.57 22.90 -9.14
CA HIS A 298 8.40 22.29 -9.80
C HIS A 298 7.05 22.78 -9.27
N ARG A 299 7.02 23.72 -8.30
CA ARG A 299 5.79 24.14 -7.61
C ARG A 299 4.71 24.58 -8.60
N LEU A 300 5.05 25.44 -9.57
CA LEU A 300 4.09 25.94 -10.56
C LEU A 300 3.53 24.80 -11.44
N GLU A 301 4.38 23.87 -11.89
CA GLU A 301 3.96 22.72 -12.69
C GLU A 301 2.99 21.83 -11.90
N LEU A 302 3.34 21.50 -10.66
CA LEU A 302 2.52 20.68 -9.78
C LEU A 302 1.19 21.36 -9.45
N THR A 303 1.20 22.66 -9.13
CA THR A 303 -0.03 23.45 -8.95
C THR A 303 -0.89 23.40 -10.21
N ASN A 304 -0.32 23.54 -11.41
CA ASN A 304 -1.06 23.43 -12.66
C ASN A 304 -1.64 22.02 -12.87
N LYS A 305 -0.91 20.96 -12.51
CA LYS A 305 -1.40 19.57 -12.56
C LYS A 305 -2.57 19.34 -11.60
N VAL A 306 -2.51 19.91 -10.39
CA VAL A 306 -3.60 19.86 -9.39
C VAL A 306 -4.88 20.51 -9.94
N HIS A 307 -4.76 21.66 -10.60
CA HIS A 307 -5.93 22.37 -11.16
C HIS A 307 -6.48 21.73 -12.42
N ASN A 308 -5.61 21.16 -13.26
CA ASN A 308 -5.96 20.60 -14.57
C ASN A 308 -5.82 19.07 -14.61
N GLN A 309 -6.10 18.40 -13.49
CA GLN A 309 -5.95 16.95 -13.38
C GLN A 309 -6.85 16.23 -14.39
N VAL A 310 -6.23 15.45 -15.28
CA VAL A 310 -6.95 14.63 -16.25
C VAL A 310 -7.23 13.26 -15.63
N TYR A 311 -8.46 13.10 -15.15
CA TYR A 311 -8.93 11.84 -14.58
C TYR A 311 -9.11 10.74 -15.62
N ARG A 312 -8.96 9.49 -15.18
CA ARG A 312 -9.11 8.30 -16.03
C ARG A 312 -10.53 8.16 -16.56
N LYS A 313 -10.66 7.52 -17.74
CA LYS A 313 -11.93 7.30 -18.43
C LYS A 313 -12.62 6.03 -17.95
N SER A 314 -13.95 6.03 -17.97
CA SER A 314 -14.79 4.87 -17.68
C SER A 314 -14.54 3.75 -18.70
N ALA A 315 -14.54 2.50 -18.23
CA ALA A 315 -14.35 1.30 -19.04
C ALA A 315 -15.54 1.03 -19.99
N GLY A 316 -16.68 1.71 -19.82
CA GLY A 316 -17.78 1.67 -20.78
C GLY A 316 -19.17 1.61 -20.15
N THR A 317 -20.02 0.73 -20.70
CA THR A 317 -21.43 0.58 -20.32
C THR A 317 -21.60 -0.14 -18.98
N PHE A 318 -22.78 -0.03 -18.38
CA PHE A 318 -23.12 -0.76 -17.15
C PHE A 318 -22.91 -2.28 -17.29
N GLY A 319 -23.35 -2.89 -18.40
CA GLY A 319 -23.16 -4.32 -18.64
C GLY A 319 -21.68 -4.73 -18.70
N TYR A 320 -20.81 -3.88 -19.27
CA TYR A 320 -19.38 -4.13 -19.27
C TYR A 320 -18.78 -4.08 -17.86
N ARG A 321 -19.21 -3.12 -17.02
CA ARG A 321 -18.78 -3.05 -15.61
C ARG A 321 -19.24 -4.25 -14.79
N VAL A 322 -20.45 -4.77 -15.03
CA VAL A 322 -20.91 -6.03 -14.41
C VAL A 322 -20.00 -7.18 -14.82
N PHE A 323 -19.64 -7.28 -16.09
CA PHE A 323 -18.66 -8.28 -16.55
C PHE A 323 -17.30 -8.14 -15.84
N LEU A 324 -16.74 -6.92 -15.75
CA LEU A 324 -15.48 -6.67 -15.05
C LEU A 324 -15.56 -7.01 -13.56
N LEU A 325 -16.71 -6.80 -12.93
CA LEU A 325 -16.93 -7.20 -11.54
C LEU A 325 -16.84 -8.73 -11.38
N PHE A 326 -17.42 -9.51 -12.30
CA PHE A 326 -17.21 -10.97 -12.29
C PHE A 326 -15.76 -11.35 -12.55
N GLN A 327 -15.06 -10.63 -13.43
CA GLN A 327 -13.63 -10.80 -13.67
C GLN A 327 -12.77 -10.55 -12.43
N PHE A 328 -13.27 -9.77 -11.47
CA PHE A 328 -12.65 -9.55 -10.18
C PHE A 328 -13.05 -10.61 -9.14
N ILE A 329 -14.36 -10.86 -9.00
CA ILE A 329 -14.92 -11.75 -7.96
C ILE A 329 -14.41 -13.17 -8.12
N ILE A 330 -14.41 -13.73 -9.34
CA ILE A 330 -14.06 -15.14 -9.54
C ILE A 330 -12.60 -15.41 -9.14
N PRO A 331 -11.58 -14.70 -9.67
CA PRO A 331 -10.19 -14.90 -9.21
C PRO A 331 -10.00 -14.60 -7.72
N THR A 332 -10.75 -13.67 -7.14
CA THR A 332 -10.68 -13.37 -5.70
C THR A 332 -11.18 -14.54 -4.84
N VAL A 333 -12.33 -15.13 -5.19
CA VAL A 333 -12.86 -16.32 -4.50
C VAL A 333 -11.89 -17.49 -4.64
N LEU A 334 -11.34 -17.69 -5.84
CA LEU A 334 -10.35 -18.73 -6.10
C LEU A 334 -9.04 -18.50 -5.34
N THR A 335 -8.62 -17.24 -5.15
CA THR A 335 -7.49 -16.87 -4.29
C THR A 335 -7.73 -17.34 -2.85
N LEU A 336 -8.89 -17.02 -2.28
CA LEU A 336 -9.22 -17.38 -0.91
C LEU A 336 -9.30 -18.90 -0.72
N TYR A 337 -9.88 -19.60 -1.70
CA TYR A 337 -9.92 -21.06 -1.73
C TYR A 337 -8.50 -21.65 -1.77
N PHE A 338 -7.66 -21.14 -2.66
CA PHE A 338 -6.28 -21.58 -2.83
C PHE A 338 -5.43 -21.33 -1.57
N LEU A 339 -5.45 -20.11 -1.01
CA LEU A 339 -4.66 -19.78 0.18
C LEU A 339 -4.97 -20.68 1.39
N LYS A 340 -6.23 -21.12 1.54
CA LYS A 340 -6.63 -22.05 2.60
C LYS A 340 -6.13 -23.48 2.41
N ARG A 341 -5.80 -23.86 1.16
CA ARG A 341 -5.44 -25.23 0.79
C ARG A 341 -4.04 -25.38 0.21
N MET A 342 -3.30 -24.29 0.03
CA MET A 342 -1.97 -24.31 -0.60
C MET A 342 -0.97 -25.24 0.09
N HIS A 343 -1.16 -25.51 1.39
CA HIS A 343 -0.36 -26.45 2.17
C HIS A 343 -0.54 -27.93 1.77
N LEU A 344 -1.60 -28.25 1.01
CA LEU A 344 -1.90 -29.59 0.50
C LEU A 344 -1.21 -29.88 -0.84
N TYR A 345 -0.65 -28.87 -1.50
CA TYR A 345 -0.14 -28.97 -2.87
C TYR A 345 1.38 -28.79 -2.91
N GLY A 346 2.01 -29.40 -3.92
CA GLY A 346 3.43 -29.26 -4.21
C GLY A 346 3.79 -27.91 -4.83
N LEU A 347 5.08 -27.59 -4.89
CA LEU A 347 5.57 -26.29 -5.36
C LEU A 347 5.15 -25.97 -6.81
N GLY A 348 5.15 -26.96 -7.71
CA GLY A 348 4.76 -26.76 -9.11
C GLY A 348 3.28 -26.38 -9.26
N GLU A 349 2.42 -27.01 -8.46
CA GLU A 349 0.98 -26.74 -8.42
C GLU A 349 0.70 -25.35 -7.85
N VAL A 350 1.31 -25.04 -6.70
CA VAL A 350 1.25 -23.71 -6.06
C VAL A 350 1.71 -22.62 -7.03
N SER A 351 2.81 -22.85 -7.73
CA SER A 351 3.37 -21.88 -8.70
C SER A 351 2.44 -21.69 -9.92
N SER A 352 1.77 -22.76 -10.37
CA SER A 352 0.85 -22.70 -11.51
C SER A 352 -0.42 -21.91 -11.18
N VAL A 353 -1.01 -22.15 -10.01
CA VAL A 353 -2.17 -21.37 -9.54
C VAL A 353 -1.78 -19.91 -9.31
N PHE A 354 -0.62 -19.67 -8.70
CA PHE A 354 -0.10 -18.33 -8.50
C PHE A 354 0.06 -17.56 -9.83
N ALA A 355 0.67 -18.18 -10.84
CA ALA A 355 0.84 -17.57 -12.16
C ALA A 355 -0.51 -17.23 -12.80
N LEU A 356 -1.50 -18.12 -12.73
CA LEU A 356 -2.83 -17.88 -13.28
C LEU A 356 -3.59 -16.78 -12.52
N LEU A 357 -3.41 -16.67 -11.19
CA LEU A 357 -3.96 -15.58 -10.38
C LEU A 357 -3.39 -14.24 -10.80
N VAL A 358 -2.06 -14.13 -10.85
CA VAL A 358 -1.36 -12.92 -11.30
C VAL A 358 -1.82 -12.53 -12.70
N PHE A 359 -1.89 -13.48 -13.62
CA PHE A 359 -2.38 -13.25 -14.98
C PHE A 359 -3.83 -12.79 -15.02
N SER A 360 -4.70 -13.32 -14.14
CA SER A 360 -6.11 -12.96 -14.09
C SER A 360 -6.32 -11.49 -13.72
N PHE A 361 -5.60 -11.00 -12.71
CA PHE A 361 -5.65 -9.61 -12.29
C PHE A 361 -4.91 -8.68 -13.27
N TYR A 362 -3.86 -9.15 -13.92
CA TYR A 362 -3.21 -8.42 -15.01
C TYR A 362 -4.15 -8.20 -16.21
N SER A 363 -4.82 -9.26 -16.66
CA SER A 363 -5.84 -9.17 -17.72
C SER A 363 -6.97 -8.21 -17.34
N LEU A 364 -7.47 -8.32 -16.11
CA LEU A 364 -8.48 -7.42 -15.57
C LEU A 364 -8.02 -5.95 -15.64
N GLY A 365 -6.78 -5.65 -15.25
CA GLY A 365 -6.19 -4.32 -15.37
C GLY A 365 -6.25 -3.77 -16.81
N LYS A 366 -5.92 -4.59 -17.82
CA LYS A 366 -6.02 -4.19 -19.23
C LYS A 366 -7.46 -3.96 -19.69
N LEU A 367 -8.40 -4.75 -19.20
CA LEU A 367 -9.82 -4.57 -19.50
C LEU A 367 -10.41 -3.31 -18.83
N LEU A 368 -9.98 -2.99 -17.60
CA LEU A 368 -10.32 -1.73 -16.92
C LEU A 368 -9.81 -0.49 -17.68
N GLU A 369 -8.69 -0.62 -18.39
CA GLU A 369 -8.18 0.41 -19.32
C GLU A 369 -8.99 0.52 -20.63
N GLY A 370 -10.01 -0.32 -20.83
CA GLY A 370 -10.80 -0.36 -22.06
C GLY A 370 -10.13 -1.08 -23.23
N LYS A 371 -9.06 -1.85 -23.01
CA LYS A 371 -8.34 -2.58 -24.06
C LYS A 371 -9.10 -3.86 -24.45
N LYS A 372 -10.15 -3.70 -25.25
CA LYS A 372 -11.08 -4.77 -25.66
C LYS A 372 -10.43 -6.01 -26.30
N LEU A 373 -9.23 -5.89 -26.88
CA LEU A 373 -8.50 -7.05 -27.42
C LEU A 373 -8.26 -8.13 -26.35
N TRP A 374 -8.15 -7.73 -25.08
CA TRP A 374 -7.97 -8.66 -23.96
C TRP A 374 -9.19 -9.54 -23.70
N LEU A 375 -10.35 -9.27 -24.29
CA LEU A 375 -11.52 -10.15 -24.18
C LEU A 375 -11.29 -11.54 -24.79
N THR A 376 -10.42 -11.63 -25.80
CA THR A 376 -10.15 -12.91 -26.49
C THR A 376 -9.42 -13.91 -25.60
N ILE A 377 -8.69 -13.43 -24.59
CA ILE A 377 -7.92 -14.28 -23.68
C ILE A 377 -8.71 -14.68 -22.42
N GLU A 378 -9.90 -14.11 -22.20
CA GLU A 378 -10.68 -14.38 -20.99
C GLU A 378 -11.27 -15.79 -21.01
N ILE A 379 -11.71 -16.26 -22.18
CA ILE A 379 -12.21 -17.63 -22.36
C ILE A 379 -11.13 -18.67 -22.02
N PRO A 380 -9.93 -18.67 -22.66
CA PRO A 380 -8.89 -19.64 -22.32
C PRO A 380 -8.43 -19.53 -20.86
N LYS A 381 -8.36 -18.31 -20.30
CA LYS A 381 -8.06 -18.10 -18.88
C LYS A 381 -9.03 -18.86 -17.96
N TYR A 382 -10.33 -18.80 -18.21
CA TYR A 382 -11.32 -19.52 -17.40
C TYR A 382 -11.32 -21.02 -17.64
N PHE A 383 -11.00 -21.48 -18.85
CA PHE A 383 -10.73 -22.90 -19.08
C PHE A 383 -9.54 -23.39 -18.26
N SER A 384 -8.46 -22.60 -18.16
CA SER A 384 -7.33 -22.93 -17.27
C SER A 384 -7.75 -22.99 -15.81
N TRP A 385 -8.60 -22.06 -15.35
CA TRP A 385 -9.14 -22.11 -13.99
C TRP A 385 -9.97 -23.37 -13.75
N LEU A 386 -10.88 -23.71 -14.67
CA LEU A 386 -11.70 -24.91 -14.56
C LEU A 386 -10.83 -26.17 -14.51
N PHE A 387 -9.82 -26.26 -15.38
CA PHE A 387 -8.88 -27.37 -15.38
C PHE A 387 -8.15 -27.52 -14.04
N LEU A 388 -7.61 -26.42 -13.50
CA LEU A 388 -6.93 -26.43 -12.19
C LEU A 388 -7.89 -26.83 -11.07
N ILE A 389 -9.10 -26.29 -11.03
CA ILE A 389 -10.10 -26.65 -10.03
C ILE A 389 -10.42 -28.15 -10.11
N LEU A 390 -10.66 -28.70 -11.30
CA LEU A 390 -10.97 -30.11 -11.48
C LEU A 390 -9.79 -31.02 -11.07
N TYR A 391 -8.57 -30.63 -11.42
CA TYR A 391 -7.36 -31.34 -11.02
C TYR A 391 -7.21 -31.38 -9.48
N PHE A 392 -7.40 -30.24 -8.82
CA PHE A 392 -7.25 -30.08 -7.37
C PHE A 392 -8.44 -30.56 -6.52
N TYR A 393 -9.58 -30.85 -7.13
CA TYR A 393 -10.73 -31.46 -6.44
C TYR A 393 -10.66 -33.00 -6.42
N GLN A 394 -9.84 -33.59 -7.29
CA GLN A 394 -9.64 -35.05 -7.38
C GLN A 394 -8.45 -35.55 -6.54
N SER A 395 -7.56 -34.63 -6.14
CA SER A 395 -6.41 -34.84 -5.26
C SER A 395 -6.75 -34.40 -3.84
#